data_AF-A0A316FLD6-F1
#
_entry.id   AF-A0A316FLD6-F1
#
_cell.length_a   1.000
_cell.length_b   1.000
_cell.length_c   1.000
_cell.angle_alpha   90.00
_cell.angle_beta   90.00
_cell.angle_gamma   90.00
#
_symmetry.space_group_name_H-M   'P 1'
#
loop_
_entity.id
_entity.type
_entity.pdbx_description
1 polymer ?
#
loop_
_entity_poly.entity_id
_entity_poly.type
_entity_poly.pdbx_seq_one_letter_code
_entity_poly.pdbx_strand_id
1 'polypeptide(L)' 'MSQPADGPVTAARVEWTGARYRIHLVRGGGGGISVVDGGARPAEAMAALTARGVSAEDAEHCIREIEPGFRAGGGPALR' A
#
# COMPACT_ATOMS: atom_id res chain seq x y z
N MET A 1 -24.51 5.80 -11.33
CA MET A 1 -24.06 5.69 -9.92
C MET A 1 -22.56 5.91 -9.92
N SER A 2 -22.10 7.12 -9.62
CA SER A 2 -20.66 7.39 -9.51
C SER A 2 -20.20 6.81 -8.17
N GLN A 3 -19.30 5.83 -8.19
CA GLN A 3 -18.76 5.29 -6.95
C GLN A 3 -18.05 6.45 -6.23
N PRO A 4 -18.30 6.67 -4.93
CA PRO A 4 -17.59 7.70 -4.16
C PRO A 4 -16.11 7.34 -3.92
N ALA A 5 -15.48 6.48 -4.74
CA ALA A 5 -14.14 5.95 -4.53
C ALA A 5 -13.07 6.51 -5.49
N ASP A 6 -13.42 7.41 -6.40
CA ASP A 6 -12.48 7.85 -7.45
C ASP A 6 -11.70 9.14 -7.12
N GLY A 7 -11.75 9.61 -5.86
CA GLY A 7 -10.90 10.71 -5.40
C GLY A 7 -9.43 10.30 -5.26
N PRO A 8 -8.47 11.24 -5.38
CA PRO A 8 -7.05 10.92 -5.17
C PRO A 8 -6.83 10.38 -3.76
N VAL A 9 -5.93 9.39 -3.63
CA VAL A 9 -5.47 8.93 -2.31
C VAL A 9 -4.68 10.06 -1.66
N THR A 10 -5.13 10.51 -0.48
CA THR A 10 -4.49 11.57 0.29
C THR A 10 -3.70 11.04 1.47
N ALA A 11 -3.98 9.81 1.91
CA ALA A 11 -3.19 9.10 2.90
C ALA A 11 -3.33 7.59 2.72
N ALA A 12 -2.27 6.85 3.02
CA ALA A 12 -2.25 5.40 3.05
C ALA A 12 -1.60 4.91 4.34
N ARG A 13 -2.10 3.79 4.88
CA ARG A 13 -1.47 3.06 5.98
C ARG A 13 -1.47 1.59 5.66
N VAL A 14 -0.35 0.93 5.93
CA VAL A 14 -0.22 -0.53 5.81
C VAL A 14 -0.18 -1.13 7.21
N GLU A 15 -0.82 -2.29 7.36
CA GLU A 15 -0.80 -3.09 8.58
C GLU A 15 -0.49 -4.55 8.23
N TRP A 16 0.35 -5.21 9.02
CA TRP A 16 0.55 -6.66 8.94
C TRP A 16 -0.38 -7.38 9.92
N THR A 17 -1.22 -8.26 9.41
CA THR A 17 -2.21 -9.00 10.23
C THR A 17 -1.70 -10.34 10.77
N GLY A 18 -0.43 -10.68 10.54
CA GLY A 18 0.12 -12.01 10.83
C GLY A 18 0.02 -13.01 9.67
N ALA A 19 -0.84 -12.74 8.69
CA ALA A 19 -1.01 -13.59 7.50
C ALA A 19 -0.96 -12.81 6.18
N ARG A 20 -1.48 -11.57 6.17
CA ARG A 20 -1.55 -10.71 4.98
C ARG A 20 -1.38 -9.24 5.36
N TYR A 21 -0.93 -8.44 4.41
CA TYR A 21 -0.93 -6.99 4.51
C TYR A 21 -2.34 -6.46 4.27
N ARG A 22 -2.76 -5.53 5.12
CA ARG A 22 -4.01 -4.78 4.98
C ARG A 22 -3.67 -3.32 4.69
N ILE A 23 -4.26 -2.76 3.65
CA ILE A 23 -3.98 -1.41 3.19
C ILE A 23 -5.23 -0.55 3.44
N HIS A 24 -5.06 0.49 4.25
CA HIS A 24 -6.07 1.50 4.54
C HIS A 24 -5.78 2.72 3.67
N LEU A 25 -6.75 3.12 2.86
CA LEU A 25 -6.64 4.27 1.97
C LEU A 25 -7.66 5.32 2.36
N VAL A 26 -7.21 6.55 2.51
CA VAL A 26 -8.05 7.73 2.69
C VAL A 26 -8.03 8.51 1.39
N ARG A 27 -9.21 8.83 0.85
CA ARG A 27 -9.35 9.59 -0.38
C ARG A 27 -9.93 10.99 -0.13
N GLY A 28 -9.38 11.98 -0.82
CA GLY A 28 -9.84 13.36 -0.75
C GLY A 28 -11.23 13.55 -1.41
N GLY A 29 -11.82 14.74 -1.21
CA GLY A 29 -13.04 15.15 -1.92
C GLY A 29 -14.33 14.41 -1.53
N GLY A 30 -14.40 13.86 -0.31
CA GLY A 30 -15.53 13.03 0.13
C GLY A 30 -15.36 11.54 -0.17
N GLY A 31 -14.17 11.11 -0.62
CA GLY A 31 -13.89 9.76 -1.13
C GLY A 31 -13.85 8.63 -0.09
N GLY A 32 -14.07 8.92 1.18
CA GLY A 32 -14.16 7.95 2.26
C GLY A 32 -12.86 7.20 2.57
N ILE A 33 -12.98 6.23 3.48
CA ILE A 33 -11.90 5.30 3.85
C ILE A 33 -12.23 3.95 3.21
N SER A 34 -11.25 3.36 2.53
CA SER A 34 -11.37 1.99 2.01
C SER A 34 -10.25 1.11 2.53
N VAL A 35 -10.57 -0.14 2.82
CA VAL A 35 -9.60 -1.15 3.23
C VAL A 35 -9.51 -2.21 2.15
N VAL A 36 -8.30 -2.53 1.73
CA VAL A 36 -8.03 -3.51 0.67
C VAL A 36 -6.98 -4.52 1.09
N ASP A 37 -7.03 -5.70 0.49
CA ASP A 37 -6.01 -6.73 0.63
C ASP A 37 -4.73 -6.31 -0.11
N GLY A 38 -3.61 -6.31 0.61
CA GLY A 38 -2.26 -6.07 0.10
C GLY A 38 -1.50 -7.36 -0.22
N GLY A 39 -2.11 -8.53 -0.01
CA GLY A 39 -1.46 -9.81 -0.27
C GLY A 39 -0.58 -10.29 0.88
N ALA A 40 0.19 -11.36 0.65
CA ALA A 40 0.99 -12.01 1.69
C ALA A 40 2.46 -11.56 1.68
N ARG A 41 2.90 -10.83 0.64
CA ARG A 41 4.30 -10.42 0.47
C ARG A 41 4.42 -8.89 0.37
N PRO A 42 5.52 -8.30 0.88
CA PRO A 42 5.78 -6.87 0.77
C PRO A 42 5.66 -6.33 -0.67
N ALA A 43 6.15 -7.08 -1.66
CA ALA A 43 6.07 -6.71 -3.07
C ALA A 43 4.62 -6.67 -3.62
N GLU A 44 3.74 -7.55 -3.12
CA GLU A 44 2.32 -7.55 -3.47
C GLU A 44 1.62 -6.32 -2.87
N ALA A 45 1.98 -5.96 -1.63
CA ALA A 45 1.42 -4.80 -0.96
C ALA A 45 1.87 -3.50 -1.64
N MET A 46 3.13 -3.45 -2.08
CA MET A 46 3.66 -2.35 -2.88
C MET A 46 2.92 -2.21 -4.22
N ALA A 47 2.73 -3.31 -4.96
CA ALA A 47 1.96 -3.31 -6.21
C ALA A 47 0.49 -2.90 -5.98
N ALA A 48 -0.10 -3.30 -4.85
CA ALA A 48 -1.47 -2.93 -4.50
C ALA A 48 -1.61 -1.43 -4.17
N LEU A 49 -0.61 -0.81 -3.55
CA LEU A 49 -0.56 0.63 -3.28
C LEU A 49 -0.44 1.43 -4.59
N THR A 50 0.52 1.07 -5.44
CA THR A 50 0.79 1.80 -6.70
C THR A 50 -0.36 1.68 -7.70
N ALA A 51 -0.99 0.51 -7.79
CA ALA A 51 -2.19 0.30 -8.61
C ALA A 51 -3.38 1.20 -8.20
N ARG A 52 -3.33 1.80 -7.00
CA ARG A 52 -4.37 2.69 -6.45
C ARG A 52 -3.96 4.15 -6.43
N GLY A 53 -2.84 4.48 -7.07
CA GLY A 53 -2.37 5.86 -7.25
C GLY A 53 -1.49 6.37 -6.11
N VAL A 54 -1.04 5.51 -5.19
CA VAL A 54 0.03 5.88 -4.25
C VAL A 54 1.35 5.91 -5.01
N SER A 55 2.18 6.93 -4.79
CA SER A 55 3.49 7.02 -5.43
C SER A 55 4.37 5.84 -5.02
N ALA A 56 5.34 5.45 -5.87
CA ALA A 56 6.24 4.35 -5.54
C ALA A 56 7.08 4.64 -4.29
N GLU A 57 7.46 5.90 -4.08
CA GLU A 57 8.21 6.37 -2.91
C GLU A 57 7.39 6.25 -1.63
N ASP A 58 6.15 6.75 -1.62
CA ASP A 58 5.24 6.65 -0.47
C ASP A 58 4.89 5.18 -0.20
N ALA A 59 4.68 4.39 -1.26
CA ALA A 59 4.39 2.97 -1.12
C ALA A 59 5.56 2.22 -0.47
N GLU A 60 6.81 2.48 -0.89
CA GLU A 60 7.99 1.90 -0.25
C GLU A 60 8.09 2.33 1.22
N HIS A 61 7.84 3.61 1.50
CA HIS A 61 7.87 4.14 2.85
C HIS A 61 6.88 3.40 3.77
N CYS A 62 5.61 3.27 3.36
CA CYS A 62 4.60 2.54 4.13
C CYS A 62 4.98 1.08 4.40
N ILE A 63 5.60 0.40 3.43
CA ILE A 63 6.05 -0.98 3.64
C ILE A 63 7.25 -1.04 4.58
N ARG A 64 8.19 -0.10 4.50
CA ARG A 64 9.37 -0.04 5.37
C ARG A 64 9.05 0.25 6.83
N GLU A 65 7.95 0.94 7.12
CA GLU A 65 7.50 1.14 8.51
C GLU A 65 7.11 -0.19 9.18
N ILE A 66 6.62 -1.16 8.40
CA ILE A 66 6.23 -2.48 8.88
C ILE A 66 7.39 -3.48 8.75
N GLU A 67 8.17 -3.37 7.68
CA GLU A 67 9.28 -4.25 7.32
C GLU A 67 10.55 -3.41 7.08
N PRO A 68 11.31 -3.06 8.13
CA PRO A 68 12.45 -2.14 8.00
C PRO A 68 13.54 -2.59 7.01
N GLY A 69 13.61 -3.88 6.70
CA GLY A 69 14.55 -4.47 5.74
C GLY A 69 14.08 -4.48 4.28
N PHE A 70 12.84 -4.08 3.98
CA PHE A 70 12.32 -4.09 2.62
C PHE A 70 12.98 -3.03 1.73
N ARG A 71 13.32 -3.41 0.49
CA ARG A 71 13.79 -2.51 -0.57
C ARG A 71 13.20 -2.92 -1.92
N ALA A 72 12.56 -2.00 -2.60
CA ALA A 72 11.87 -2.25 -3.88
C ALA A 72 12.82 -2.61 -5.05
N GLY A 73 14.12 -2.34 -4.91
CA GLY A 73 15.15 -2.62 -5.91
C GLY A 73 16.18 -3.69 -5.51
N GLY A 74 15.93 -4.44 -4.42
CA GLY A 74 16.81 -5.53 -4.01
C GLY A 74 16.66 -6.73 -4.94
N GLY A 75 17.43 -6.77 -6.03
CA GLY A 75 17.78 -8.04 -6.68
C GLY A 75 18.26 -9.04 -5.63
N PRO A 76 18.14 -10.36 -5.88
CA PRO A 76 18.33 -11.38 -4.86
C PRO A 76 19.62 -11.10 -4.09
N ALA A 77 19.50 -10.93 -2.78
CA ALA A 77 20.64 -10.97 -1.89
C ALA A 77 21.32 -12.33 -2.12
N LEU A 78 22.37 -12.33 -2.93
CA LEU A 78 23.26 -13.47 -3.07
C LEU A 78 23.98 -13.62 -1.74
N ARG A 79 23.42 -14.52 -0.92
CA ARG A 79 24.02 -15.25 0.20
C ARG A 79 24.28 -14.47 1.49
#